data_AF-A0A0F9F0W4-F1
#
_entry.id   AF-A0A0F9F0W4-F1
#
_cell.length_a   1.000
_cell.length_b   1.000
_cell.length_c   1.000
_cell.angle_alpha   90.00
_cell.angle_beta   90.00
_cell.angle_gamma   90.00
#
_symmetry.space_group_name_H-M   'P 1'
#
loop_
_entity.id
_entity.type
_entity.pdbx_description
1 polymer ?
#
loop_
_entity_poly.entity_id
_entity_poly.type
_entity_poly.pdbx_seq_one_letter_code
_entity_poly.pdbx_strand_id
1 'polypeptide(L)'
;SDEEVMLFALGYGLQDVITPKDATAPVIKKEGIIYRPDLILSRRLNEIKTTRKSAKYHYMDDSIPETWKEYMMGGCYLADQNEYDLIILYMMGDYSPPFPQIYAETIQFTATEIAENWQKVLNQKAVLDDAVESGNPPESYKNCYDFECKYCRYKLICETIARADGIAMSEKQRKEDESLWG
;
A
#
# COMPACT_ATOMS: atom_id res chain seq x y z
N SER A 1 17.00 -24.62 -7.77
CA SER A 1 16.34 -25.48 -6.76
C SER A 1 14.96 -24.93 -6.45
N ASP A 2 14.09 -25.68 -5.78
CA ASP A 2 12.77 -25.17 -5.34
C ASP A 2 12.91 -23.94 -4.42
N GLU A 3 14.04 -23.83 -3.72
CA GLU A 3 14.40 -22.71 -2.86
C GLU A 3 14.67 -21.43 -3.68
N GLU A 4 15.37 -21.51 -4.81
CA GLU A 4 15.58 -20.37 -5.73
C GLU A 4 14.27 -19.92 -6.40
N VAL A 5 13.40 -20.88 -6.75
CA VAL A 5 12.07 -20.58 -7.31
C VAL A 5 11.20 -19.88 -6.27
N MET A 6 11.27 -20.31 -5.01
CA MET A 6 10.55 -19.67 -3.90
C MET A 6 11.11 -18.28 -3.58
N LEU A 7 12.43 -18.08 -3.58
CA LEU A 7 13.06 -16.78 -3.38
C LEU A 7 12.70 -15.77 -4.49
N PHE A 8 12.60 -16.24 -5.73
CA PHE A 8 12.07 -15.44 -6.84
C PHE A 8 10.58 -15.15 -6.69
N ALA A 9 9.78 -16.15 -6.28
CA ALA A 9 8.35 -16.00 -6.08
C ALA A 9 7.99 -15.07 -4.91
N LEU A 10 8.87 -14.98 -3.90
CA LEU A 10 8.74 -14.10 -2.74
C LEU A 10 9.32 -12.69 -2.97
N GLY A 11 9.92 -12.42 -4.12
CA GLY A 11 10.50 -11.10 -4.47
C GLY A 11 11.86 -10.79 -3.83
N TYR A 12 12.25 -11.50 -2.77
CA TYR A 12 13.54 -11.28 -2.07
C TYR A 12 14.76 -11.56 -2.95
N GLY A 13 14.77 -12.68 -3.68
CA GLY A 13 15.89 -13.00 -4.57
C GLY A 13 16.05 -12.00 -5.70
N LEU A 14 14.94 -11.42 -6.15
CA LEU A 14 14.96 -10.34 -7.12
C LEU A 14 15.48 -9.04 -6.51
N GLN A 15 15.01 -8.68 -5.30
CA GLN A 15 15.47 -7.49 -4.58
C GLN A 15 16.99 -7.53 -4.36
N ASP A 16 17.56 -8.67 -3.96
CA ASP A 16 19.01 -8.82 -3.78
C ASP A 16 19.80 -8.63 -5.08
N VAL A 17 19.24 -9.02 -6.22
CA VAL A 17 19.89 -8.88 -7.54
C VAL A 17 19.84 -7.44 -8.05
N ILE A 18 18.73 -6.73 -7.82
CA ILE A 18 18.51 -5.37 -8.34
C ILE A 18 18.98 -4.27 -7.39
N THR A 19 19.14 -4.58 -6.09
CA THR A 19 19.56 -3.61 -5.08
C THR A 19 21.06 -3.35 -5.20
N PRO A 20 21.49 -2.10 -5.47
CA PRO A 20 22.91 -1.77 -5.48
C PRO A 20 23.55 -2.03 -4.12
N LYS A 21 24.83 -2.44 -4.11
CA LYS A 21 25.56 -2.82 -2.88
C LYS A 21 25.71 -1.66 -1.88
N ASP A 22 25.66 -0.43 -2.36
CA ASP A 22 25.73 0.81 -1.58
C ASP A 22 24.36 1.33 -1.15
N ALA A 23 23.27 0.69 -1.56
CA ALA A 23 21.93 1.03 -1.12
C ALA A 23 21.68 0.59 0.33
N THR A 24 20.80 1.29 1.02
CA THR A 24 20.45 0.98 2.42
C THR A 24 18.94 0.92 2.60
N ALA A 25 18.43 0.11 3.52
CA ALA A 25 17.00 0.02 3.84
C ALA A 25 16.75 0.31 5.33
N PRO A 26 17.02 1.55 5.80
CA PRO A 26 16.93 1.88 7.22
C PRO A 26 15.48 1.89 7.71
N VAL A 27 15.32 1.63 9.00
CA VAL A 27 14.05 1.87 9.69
C VAL A 27 14.01 3.32 10.14
N ILE A 28 13.05 4.08 9.62
CA ILE A 28 12.81 5.47 9.97
C ILE A 28 11.64 5.53 10.95
N LYS A 29 11.76 6.35 12.01
CA LYS A 29 10.71 6.52 13.02
C LYS A 29 10.47 8.00 13.29
N LYS A 30 9.20 8.41 13.29
CA LYS A 30 8.75 9.77 13.66
C LYS A 30 7.32 9.68 14.18
N GLU A 31 7.00 10.39 15.25
CA GLU A 31 5.62 10.45 15.80
C GLU A 31 5.01 9.07 16.10
N GLY A 32 5.85 8.10 16.49
CA GLY A 32 5.42 6.72 16.74
C GLY A 32 5.07 5.91 15.49
N ILE A 33 5.25 6.47 14.30
CA ILE A 33 5.08 5.77 13.02
C ILE A 33 6.43 5.22 12.58
N ILE A 34 6.42 3.97 12.12
CA ILE A 34 7.59 3.27 11.58
C ILE A 34 7.44 3.20 10.07
N TYR A 35 8.52 3.54 9.37
CA TYR A 35 8.61 3.46 7.92
C TYR A 35 9.91 2.78 7.51
N ARG A 36 9.85 2.03 6.41
CA ARG A 36 11.02 1.32 5.89
C ARG A 36 10.94 1.28 4.36
N PRO A 37 11.63 2.17 3.64
CA PRO A 37 11.67 2.09 2.17
C PRO A 37 12.35 0.78 1.76
N ASP A 38 12.03 0.28 0.56
CA ASP A 38 12.71 -0.91 0.03
C ASP A 38 14.22 -0.67 -0.08
N LEU A 39 14.62 0.52 -0.54
CA LEU A 39 15.99 0.99 -0.47
C LEU A 39 16.11 2.53 -0.56
N ILE A 40 17.26 3.04 -0.14
CA ILE A 40 17.73 4.41 -0.31
C ILE A 40 19.03 4.35 -1.10
N LEU A 41 19.05 4.99 -2.26
CA LEU A 41 20.21 5.07 -3.15
C LEU A 41 20.49 6.54 -3.45
N SER A 42 21.72 6.99 -3.27
CA SER A 42 22.10 8.39 -3.52
C SER A 42 21.18 9.42 -2.84
N ARG A 43 20.71 9.12 -1.61
CA ARG A 43 19.73 9.88 -0.81
C ARG A 43 18.29 9.91 -1.36
N ARG A 44 17.99 9.19 -2.43
CA ARG A 44 16.63 9.08 -2.98
C ARG A 44 15.92 7.87 -2.38
N LEU A 45 14.68 8.06 -1.95
CA LEU A 45 13.83 6.94 -1.54
C LEU A 45 13.40 6.15 -2.78
N ASN A 46 13.50 4.83 -2.70
CA ASN A 46 13.17 3.92 -3.79
C ASN A 46 12.23 2.83 -3.29
N GLU A 47 11.24 2.50 -4.12
CA GLU A 47 10.26 1.45 -3.88
C GLU A 47 10.27 0.51 -5.06
N ILE A 48 10.27 -0.79 -4.78
CA ILE A 48 10.27 -1.83 -5.78
C ILE A 48 8.96 -2.59 -5.68
N LYS A 49 8.23 -2.68 -6.79
CA LYS A 49 7.00 -3.46 -6.89
C LYS A 49 7.13 -4.52 -7.97
N THR A 50 6.66 -5.73 -7.66
CA THR A 50 6.43 -6.76 -8.67
C THR A 50 4.94 -6.90 -8.92
N THR A 51 4.52 -6.99 -10.17
CA THR A 51 3.09 -7.11 -10.52
C THR A 51 2.86 -8.10 -11.65
N ARG A 52 1.68 -8.74 -11.62
CA ARG A 52 1.16 -9.58 -12.71
C ARG A 52 0.27 -8.79 -13.69
N LYS A 53 0.08 -7.48 -13.46
CA LYS A 53 -0.59 -6.62 -14.43
C LYS A 53 0.20 -6.62 -15.75
N SER A 54 -0.49 -6.32 -16.85
CA SER A 54 0.18 -6.06 -18.14
C SER A 54 0.91 -4.72 -18.09
N ALA A 55 2.14 -4.68 -18.58
CA ALA A 55 2.92 -3.46 -18.75
C ALA A 55 2.31 -2.52 -19.81
N LYS A 56 1.48 -3.05 -20.72
CA LYS A 56 0.74 -2.25 -21.71
C LYS A 56 -0.08 -1.12 -21.09
N TYR A 57 -0.50 -1.28 -19.83
CA TYR A 57 -1.33 -0.30 -19.12
C TYR A 57 -0.52 0.65 -18.22
N HIS A 58 0.81 0.63 -18.27
CA HIS A 58 1.66 1.41 -17.36
C HIS A 58 1.45 2.93 -17.47
N TYR A 59 1.12 3.47 -18.64
CA TYR A 59 0.88 4.91 -18.84
C TYR A 59 -0.60 5.30 -18.99
N MET A 60 -1.52 4.45 -18.53
CA MET A 60 -2.95 4.83 -18.48
C MET A 60 -3.25 5.45 -17.11
N ASP A 61 -4.14 6.46 -17.05
CA ASP A 61 -4.39 7.34 -15.88
C ASP A 61 -4.69 6.64 -14.53
N ASP A 62 -4.90 5.32 -14.51
CA ASP A 62 -5.12 4.49 -13.30
C ASP A 62 -3.98 3.50 -13.01
N SER A 63 -2.78 3.71 -13.57
CA SER A 63 -1.73 2.67 -13.57
C SER A 63 -1.11 2.42 -12.19
N ILE A 64 -0.82 3.49 -11.44
CA ILE A 64 -0.23 3.42 -10.10
C ILE A 64 -1.34 3.38 -9.05
N PRO A 65 -1.47 2.28 -8.28
CA PRO A 65 -2.43 2.19 -7.19
C PRO A 65 -2.27 3.33 -6.18
N GLU A 66 -3.39 3.92 -5.76
CA GLU A 66 -3.38 5.03 -4.78
C GLU A 66 -2.69 4.64 -3.47
N THR A 67 -2.85 3.39 -3.04
CA THR A 67 -2.16 2.86 -1.84
C THR A 67 -0.64 2.91 -1.94
N TRP A 68 -0.07 2.83 -3.15
CA TRP A 68 1.37 2.96 -3.35
C TRP A 68 1.79 4.42 -3.25
N LYS A 69 0.97 5.34 -3.78
CA LYS A 69 1.22 6.78 -3.66
C LYS A 69 1.15 7.23 -2.20
N GLU A 70 0.12 6.81 -1.46
CA GLU A 70 -0.03 7.09 -0.03
C GLU A 70 1.19 6.62 0.79
N TYR A 71 1.69 5.42 0.48
CA TYR A 71 2.91 4.88 1.08
C TYR A 71 4.15 5.74 0.76
N MET A 72 4.35 6.10 -0.51
CA MET A 72 5.48 6.93 -0.95
C MET A 72 5.42 8.35 -0.34
N MET A 73 4.24 8.97 -0.30
CA MET A 73 4.03 10.28 0.34
C MET A 73 4.38 10.24 1.83
N GLY A 74 4.10 9.13 2.53
CA GLY A 74 4.52 8.94 3.92
C GLY A 74 6.06 8.91 4.07
N GLY A 75 6.75 8.24 3.16
CA GLY A 75 8.21 8.26 3.09
C GLY A 75 8.77 9.66 2.82
N CYS A 76 8.20 10.38 1.84
CA CYS A 76 8.54 11.76 1.52
C CYS A 76 8.44 12.68 2.74
N TYR A 77 7.34 12.60 3.51
CA TYR A 77 7.17 13.38 4.74
C TYR A 77 8.28 13.10 5.77
N LEU A 78 8.68 11.84 5.90
CA LEU A 78 9.67 11.41 6.88
C LEU A 78 11.10 11.79 6.50
N ALA A 79 11.39 11.82 5.19
CA ALA A 79 12.70 12.15 4.66
C ALA A 79 12.89 13.64 4.31
N ASP A 80 11.85 14.47 4.47
CA ASP A 80 11.82 15.87 4.04
C ASP A 80 12.13 16.01 2.53
N GLN A 81 11.44 15.19 1.73
CA GLN A 81 11.59 15.10 0.28
C GLN A 81 10.24 15.28 -0.40
N ASN A 82 10.26 15.63 -1.69
CA ASN A 82 9.08 15.80 -2.53
C ASN A 82 9.07 14.87 -3.75
N GLU A 83 10.01 13.93 -3.80
CA GLU A 83 10.17 12.99 -4.89
C GLU A 83 10.45 11.59 -4.35
N TYR A 84 9.99 10.59 -5.08
CA TYR A 84 10.12 9.18 -4.73
C TYR A 84 10.32 8.35 -6.01
N ASP A 85 11.32 7.49 -6.05
CA ASP A 85 11.57 6.63 -7.21
C ASP A 85 10.79 5.31 -7.07
N LEU A 86 9.99 4.99 -8.07
CA LEU A 86 9.21 3.76 -8.15
C LEU A 86 9.75 2.88 -9.28
N ILE A 87 10.13 1.66 -8.94
CA ILE A 87 10.56 0.63 -9.88
C ILE A 87 9.51 -0.48 -9.90
N ILE A 88 8.95 -0.76 -11.07
CA ILE A 88 7.92 -1.78 -11.25
C ILE A 88 8.42 -2.86 -12.19
N LEU A 89 8.54 -4.10 -11.70
CA LEU A 89 8.72 -5.29 -12.54
C LEU A 89 7.35 -5.88 -12.90
N TYR A 90 6.99 -5.75 -14.17
CA TYR A 90 5.83 -6.39 -14.79
C TYR A 90 6.18 -7.80 -15.25
N MET A 91 5.73 -8.81 -14.51
CA MET A 91 6.03 -10.21 -14.81
C MET A 91 5.42 -10.72 -16.11
N MET A 92 4.33 -10.08 -16.59
CA MET A 92 3.59 -10.50 -17.79
C MET A 92 3.95 -9.71 -19.06
N GLY A 93 4.78 -8.65 -18.94
CA GLY A 93 5.16 -7.81 -20.08
C GLY A 93 4.00 -7.07 -20.74
N ASP A 94 4.18 -6.65 -21.99
CA ASP A 94 3.19 -5.98 -22.84
C ASP A 94 2.33 -6.94 -23.67
N TYR A 95 2.50 -8.26 -23.46
CA TYR A 95 1.86 -9.34 -24.22
C TYR A 95 2.15 -9.34 -25.72
N SER A 96 3.28 -8.75 -26.16
CA SER A 96 3.67 -8.71 -27.57
C SER A 96 5.19 -8.73 -27.80
N PRO A 97 5.94 -9.81 -27.49
CA PRO A 97 5.61 -11.03 -26.73
C PRO A 97 5.74 -10.87 -25.19
N PRO A 98 5.14 -11.75 -24.36
CA PRO A 98 5.07 -11.57 -22.90
C PRO A 98 6.42 -11.86 -22.21
N PHE A 99 7.38 -10.96 -22.35
CA PHE A 99 8.60 -10.95 -21.55
C PHE A 99 8.46 -9.98 -20.39
N PRO A 100 9.03 -10.29 -19.20
CA PRO A 100 9.03 -9.35 -18.10
C PRO A 100 9.61 -7.99 -18.50
N GLN A 101 8.99 -6.91 -18.05
CA GLN A 101 9.42 -5.55 -18.32
C GLN A 101 9.62 -4.78 -17.02
N ILE A 102 10.66 -3.94 -16.97
CA ILE A 102 10.95 -3.06 -15.84
C ILE A 102 10.64 -1.64 -16.27
N TYR A 103 9.85 -0.95 -15.45
CA TYR A 103 9.63 0.49 -15.54
C TYR A 103 10.21 1.14 -14.30
N ALA A 104 10.84 2.29 -14.46
CA ALA A 104 11.37 3.10 -13.38
C ALA A 104 10.95 4.54 -13.62
N GLU A 105 10.30 5.15 -12.63
CA GLU A 105 9.78 6.50 -12.71
C GLU A 105 10.04 7.25 -11.41
N THR A 106 10.32 8.55 -11.53
CA THR A 106 10.35 9.44 -10.38
C THR A 106 8.99 10.10 -10.24
N ILE A 107 8.32 9.80 -9.14
CA ILE A 107 7.05 10.43 -8.79
C ILE A 107 7.35 11.69 -7.99
N GLN A 108 6.75 12.80 -8.40
CA GLN A 108 6.82 14.07 -7.67
C GLN A 108 5.51 14.34 -6.97
N PHE A 109 5.60 14.79 -5.73
CA PHE A 109 4.47 15.19 -4.91
C PHE A 109 4.62 16.64 -4.49
N THR A 110 3.52 17.34 -4.37
CA THR A 110 3.47 18.67 -3.77
C THR A 110 3.58 18.57 -2.25
N ALA A 111 4.06 19.64 -1.62
CA ALA A 111 4.10 19.73 -0.16
C ALA A 111 2.70 19.57 0.47
N THR A 112 1.65 20.03 -0.22
CA THR A 112 0.25 19.89 0.22
C THR A 112 -0.18 18.42 0.23
N GLU A 113 0.03 17.69 -0.87
CA GLU A 113 -0.32 16.26 -0.95
C GLU A 113 0.37 15.44 0.15
N ILE A 114 1.66 15.71 0.37
CA ILE A 114 2.45 15.05 1.42
C ILE A 114 1.87 15.35 2.81
N ALA A 115 1.53 16.62 3.09
CA ALA A 115 0.98 17.02 4.38
C ALA A 115 -0.42 16.45 4.63
N GLU A 116 -1.30 16.46 3.61
CA GLU A 116 -2.64 15.89 3.70
C GLU A 116 -2.60 14.37 3.92
N ASN A 117 -1.73 13.67 3.19
CA ASN A 117 -1.50 12.24 3.40
C ASN A 117 -0.95 11.96 4.80
N TRP A 118 0.01 12.75 5.30
CA TRP A 118 0.54 12.54 6.64
C TRP A 118 -0.52 12.77 7.72
N GLN A 119 -1.36 13.80 7.59
CA GLN A 119 -2.45 14.04 8.52
C GLN A 119 -3.43 12.87 8.55
N LYS A 120 -3.70 12.25 7.39
CA LYS A 120 -4.50 11.03 7.29
C LYS A 120 -3.88 9.86 8.07
N VAL A 121 -2.57 9.65 7.95
CA VAL A 121 -1.84 8.62 8.71
C VAL A 121 -1.92 8.89 10.21
N LEU A 122 -1.76 10.14 10.65
CA LEU A 122 -1.88 10.52 12.06
C LEU A 122 -3.29 10.28 12.60
N ASN A 123 -4.33 10.61 11.83
CA ASN A 123 -5.71 10.36 12.22
C ASN A 123 -5.97 8.85 12.40
N GLN A 124 -5.47 8.02 11.49
CA GLN A 124 -5.59 6.56 11.59
C GLN A 124 -4.82 6.01 12.79
N LYS A 125 -3.62 6.53 13.04
CA LYS A 125 -2.85 6.18 14.23
C LYS A 125 -3.64 6.48 15.51
N ALA A 126 -4.26 7.64 15.62
CA ALA A 126 -5.04 8.01 16.80
C ALA A 126 -6.22 7.05 17.04
N VAL A 127 -6.93 6.63 15.98
CA VAL A 127 -8.01 5.64 16.06
C VAL A 127 -7.49 4.28 16.57
N LEU A 128 -6.34 3.84 16.08
CA LEU A 128 -5.74 2.57 16.50
C LEU A 128 -5.19 2.63 17.92
N ASP A 129 -4.58 3.74 18.31
CA ASP A 129 -4.08 3.95 19.67
C ASP A 129 -5.23 3.93 20.69
N ASP A 130 -6.34 4.63 20.42
CA ASP A 130 -7.55 4.63 21.25
C ASP A 130 -8.17 3.23 21.37
N ALA A 131 -8.22 2.48 20.27
CA ALA A 131 -8.72 1.10 20.28
C ALA A 131 -7.83 0.17 21.12
N VAL A 132 -6.51 0.34 21.05
CA VAL A 132 -5.55 -0.43 21.86
C VAL A 132 -5.66 -0.06 23.33
N GLU A 133 -5.77 1.23 23.65
CA GLU A 133 -5.85 1.73 25.03
C GLU A 133 -7.18 1.34 25.69
N SER A 134 -8.30 1.50 24.98
CA SER A 134 -9.64 1.17 25.49
C SER A 134 -9.94 -0.33 25.48
N GLY A 135 -9.20 -1.12 24.70
CA GLY A 135 -9.48 -2.53 24.46
C GLY A 135 -10.71 -2.78 23.58
N ASN A 136 -11.30 -1.74 23.00
CA ASN A 136 -12.45 -1.84 22.12
C ASN A 136 -12.02 -1.69 20.65
N PRO A 137 -12.53 -2.52 19.74
CA PRO A 137 -12.21 -2.37 18.31
C PRO A 137 -12.77 -1.03 17.78
N PRO A 138 -12.14 -0.44 16.73
CA PRO A 138 -12.68 0.74 16.06
C PRO A 138 -14.09 0.51 15.51
N GLU A 139 -14.87 1.58 15.41
CA GLU A 139 -16.21 1.56 14.83
C GLU A 139 -16.19 1.00 13.39
N SER A 140 -17.08 0.05 13.12
CA SER A 140 -17.14 -0.62 11.81
C SER A 140 -17.40 0.38 10.69
N TYR A 141 -16.63 0.29 9.61
CA TYR A 141 -16.77 1.08 8.39
C TYR A 141 -16.51 2.59 8.46
N LYS A 142 -16.13 3.13 9.61
CA LYS A 142 -15.95 4.59 9.79
C LYS A 142 -14.61 5.12 9.32
N ASN A 143 -13.53 4.41 9.66
CA ASN A 143 -12.16 4.83 9.40
C ASN A 143 -11.42 3.86 8.47
N CYS A 144 -12.12 3.18 7.56
CA CYS A 144 -11.50 2.21 6.66
C CYS A 144 -11.42 2.73 5.22
N TYR A 145 -10.44 2.21 4.47
CA TYR A 145 -10.40 2.35 3.03
C TYR A 145 -11.32 1.37 2.33
N ASP A 146 -11.85 1.76 1.16
CA ASP A 146 -12.70 0.90 0.33
C ASP A 146 -12.05 -0.45 -0.01
N PHE A 147 -10.72 -0.48 -0.16
CA PHE A 147 -9.98 -1.70 -0.48
C PHE A 147 -9.80 -2.62 0.74
N GLU A 148 -9.80 -2.09 1.97
CA GLU A 148 -9.54 -2.88 3.19
C GLU A 148 -10.67 -3.88 3.43
N CYS A 149 -11.92 -3.47 3.20
CA CYS A 149 -13.07 -4.35 3.43
C CYS A 149 -13.27 -5.39 2.32
N LYS A 150 -12.73 -5.17 1.12
CA LYS A 150 -13.03 -5.98 -0.08
C LYS A 150 -12.71 -7.47 0.12
N TYR A 151 -11.61 -7.78 0.82
CA TYR A 151 -11.16 -9.15 1.07
C TYR A 151 -10.89 -9.40 2.56
N CYS A 152 -11.51 -8.63 3.44
CA CYS A 152 -11.31 -8.75 4.87
C CYS A 152 -11.97 -10.03 5.42
N ARG A 153 -11.17 -10.89 6.07
CA ARG A 153 -11.68 -12.11 6.73
C ARG A 153 -12.66 -11.84 7.88
N TYR A 154 -12.65 -10.64 8.43
CA TYR A 154 -13.50 -10.22 9.55
C TYR A 154 -14.75 -9.47 9.10
N LYS A 155 -14.99 -9.34 7.80
CA LYS A 155 -16.11 -8.58 7.23
C LYS A 155 -17.45 -8.97 7.88
N LEU A 156 -17.73 -10.27 8.00
CA LEU A 156 -18.97 -10.78 8.61
C LEU A 156 -19.16 -10.31 10.07
N ILE A 157 -18.07 -10.21 10.83
CA ILE A 157 -18.11 -9.69 12.21
C ILE A 157 -18.47 -8.21 12.20
N CYS A 158 -17.82 -7.41 11.35
CA CYS A 158 -18.13 -5.99 11.20
C CYS A 158 -19.58 -5.74 10.73
N GLU A 159 -20.10 -6.56 9.80
CA GLU A 159 -21.51 -6.51 9.37
C GLU A 159 -22.46 -6.82 10.54
N THR A 160 -22.14 -7.84 11.33
CA THR A 160 -22.97 -8.23 12.49
C THR A 160 -23.00 -7.14 13.55
N ILE A 161 -21.84 -6.56 13.89
CA ILE A 161 -21.74 -5.44 14.84
C ILE A 161 -22.49 -4.22 14.30
N ALA A 162 -22.28 -3.86 13.03
CA ALA A 162 -22.94 -2.70 12.42
C ALA A 162 -24.47 -2.82 12.45
N ARG A 163 -25.00 -4.02 12.21
CA ARG A 163 -26.45 -4.30 12.32
C ARG A 163 -26.95 -4.17 13.76
N ALA A 164 -26.22 -4.73 14.73
CA ALA A 164 -26.61 -4.69 16.14
C ALA A 164 -26.61 -3.27 16.70
N ASP A 165 -25.63 -2.46 16.30
CA ASP A 165 -25.39 -1.11 16.81
C ASP A 165 -26.07 -0.01 15.97
N GLY A 166 -26.76 -0.38 14.88
CA GLY A 166 -27.43 0.57 13.98
C GLY A 166 -26.49 1.49 13.21
N ILE A 167 -25.25 1.04 12.95
CA ILE A 167 -24.24 1.79 12.22
C ILE A 167 -24.64 1.89 10.74
N ALA A 168 -24.51 3.09 10.17
CA ALA A 168 -24.84 3.34 8.77
C ALA A 168 -23.88 2.58 7.83
N MET A 169 -24.43 1.70 7.01
CA MET A 169 -23.71 1.03 5.92
C MET A 169 -23.97 1.75 4.60
N SER A 170 -22.95 1.84 3.74
CA SER A 170 -23.09 2.33 2.36
C SER A 170 -24.01 1.42 1.54
N GLU A 171 -24.58 1.92 0.45
CA GLU A 171 -25.43 1.13 -0.45
C GLU A 171 -24.72 -0.11 -0.99
N LYS A 172 -23.41 0.00 -1.29
CA LYS A 172 -22.59 -1.12 -1.74
C LYS A 172 -22.45 -2.18 -0.64
N GLN A 173 -22.15 -1.78 0.59
CA GLN A 173 -22.03 -2.68 1.73
C GLN A 173 -23.36 -3.39 2.00
N ARG A 174 -24.48 -2.68 1.92
CA ARG A 174 -25.83 -3.27 2.07
C ARG A 174 -26.12 -4.34 1.03
N LYS A 175 -25.83 -4.08 -0.24
CA LYS A 175 -26.06 -5.05 -1.33
C LYS A 175 -25.19 -6.30 -1.18
N GLU A 176 -23.92 -6.12 -0.80
CA GLU A 176 -23.01 -7.25 -0.54
C GLU A 176 -23.49 -8.08 0.66
N ASP A 177 -23.89 -7.43 1.74
CA ASP A 177 -24.45 -8.07 2.94
C ASP A 177 -25.76 -8.83 2.63
N GLU A 178 -26.72 -8.24 1.90
CA GLU A 178 -27.95 -8.91 1.48
C GLU A 178 -27.67 -10.20 0.68
N SER A 179 -26.65 -10.20 -0.19
CA SER A 179 -26.27 -11.39 -0.98
C SER A 179 -25.65 -12.53 -0.18
N LEU A 180 -25.18 -12.27 1.04
CA LEU A 180 -24.62 -13.31 1.92
C LEU A 180 -25.70 -14.02 2.74
N TRP A 181 -26.86 -13.39 2.92
CA TRP A 181 -27.93 -13.87 3.80
C TRP A 181 -29.26 -14.18 3.07
N GLY A 182 -29.42 -13.73 1.82
CA GLY A 182 -30.56 -14.04 0.95
C GLY A 182 -30.37 -15.32 0.14
#